data_AF-A0A3M1U4N5-F1
#
_entry.id   AF-A0A3M1U4N5-F1
#
_cell.length_a   1.000
_cell.length_b   1.000
_cell.length_c   1.000
_cell.angle_alpha   90.00
_cell.angle_beta   90.00
_cell.angle_gamma   90.00
#
_symmetry.space_group_name_H-M   'P 1'
#
loop_
_entity.id
_entity.type
_entity.pdbx_description
1 polymer ?
#
loop_
_entity_poly.entity_id
_entity_poly.type
_entity_poly.pdbx_seq_one_letter_code
_entity_poly.pdbx_strand_id
1 'polypeptide(L)'
;MRLRSRRETSLGVRIPERRRSQELRIAQKRLFGTIGLGVALVVLVAIFVWWKNKPPGYLDPLIPPANTAGTILALKETESGHTLVAIQADGSMRSPDDPGNVTECAWDARGERAVFISNRGEAGTYQVFNWVPDRANEPYRISSGAPTSGLYVHPSGRYVLVVSRGDVVAFSYPGGIARRVMPPSVEPVIGAEQELGMPGTAPDYQDIAQAISDQWRVVKTSVDGESFEKGFVDRSGRYFAGILSTARGKALVLQNLEPQEPEQVPAAVPLAAETLDLAIHPTDPVVAVSLHRFQYPSLAAIPRENVNPDGTVKKPYENALFLISFESGAVPFFVSPDDSQRLARPSFSPDGAQLAFLLIEKEGEKYVNRGLFVAPAQEGGIQAARLVAEGNVQDPSWLPDGSGFLFVREGDIYQVNVDGTGLKRITKDGGPYSSPQRSPKR
;
A
#
# COMPACT_ATOMS: atom_id res chain seq x y z
N MET A 1 -12.18 23.89 -117.05
CA MET A 1 -11.63 25.25 -117.02
C MET A 1 -10.75 25.37 -115.77
N ARG A 2 -9.43 25.48 -115.93
CA ARG A 2 -8.46 25.58 -114.82
C ARG A 2 -8.34 27.03 -114.34
N LEU A 3 -7.74 27.17 -113.15
CA LEU A 3 -7.25 28.36 -112.41
C LEU A 3 -8.17 28.70 -111.23
N ARG A 4 -7.70 28.89 -109.99
CA ARG A 4 -6.34 29.05 -109.45
C ARG A 4 -6.40 28.81 -107.93
N SER A 5 -5.35 28.19 -107.39
CA SER A 5 -5.06 28.13 -105.95
C SER A 5 -4.49 29.46 -105.44
N ARG A 6 -4.83 29.84 -104.20
CA ARG A 6 -3.97 30.73 -103.39
C ARG A 6 -4.01 30.29 -101.92
N ARG A 7 -2.82 30.15 -101.34
CA ARG A 7 -2.53 29.87 -99.92
C ARG A 7 -2.71 31.14 -99.09
N GLU A 8 -3.12 30.98 -97.84
CA GLU A 8 -2.68 31.81 -96.72
C GLU A 8 -2.27 30.91 -95.54
N THR A 9 -1.22 31.36 -94.86
CA THR A 9 -0.48 30.72 -93.77
C THR A 9 -0.79 31.47 -92.48
N SER A 10 -1.12 30.79 -91.38
CA SER A 10 -1.07 31.35 -90.03
C SER A 10 -0.05 30.60 -89.19
N LEU A 11 0.83 31.37 -88.53
CA LEU A 11 1.88 30.89 -87.62
C LEU A 11 1.26 30.46 -86.28
N GLY A 12 1.52 29.23 -85.86
CA GLY A 12 1.27 28.76 -84.49
C GLY A 12 2.49 29.04 -83.59
N VAL A 13 2.27 29.74 -82.47
CA VAL A 13 3.25 29.90 -81.40
C VAL A 13 2.94 28.87 -80.31
N ARG A 14 3.79 27.85 -80.16
CA ARG A 14 3.78 26.91 -79.01
C ARG A 14 4.56 27.52 -77.84
N ILE A 15 3.88 27.77 -76.73
CA ILE A 15 4.50 28.11 -75.43
C ILE A 15 4.84 26.79 -74.69
N PRO A 16 6.02 26.64 -74.04
CA PRO A 16 6.50 25.34 -73.58
C PRO A 16 5.95 24.94 -72.20
N GLU A 17 5.20 23.84 -72.14
CA GLU A 17 4.60 23.25 -70.92
C GLU A 17 5.61 22.79 -69.84
N ARG A 18 6.91 22.68 -70.17
CA ARG A 18 7.92 22.16 -69.23
C ARG A 18 8.21 23.08 -68.03
N ARG A 19 8.19 24.42 -68.19
CA ARG A 19 8.51 25.34 -67.08
C ARG A 19 7.47 25.33 -65.95
N ARG A 20 6.18 25.23 -66.28
CA ARG A 20 5.08 25.19 -65.29
C ARG A 20 5.15 23.94 -64.40
N SER A 21 5.59 22.80 -64.95
CA SER A 21 5.67 21.53 -64.23
C SER A 21 6.80 21.47 -63.18
N GLN A 22 7.92 22.16 -63.40
CA GLN A 22 9.03 22.23 -62.44
C GLN A 22 8.71 23.18 -61.27
N GLU A 23 8.11 24.34 -61.55
CA GLU A 23 7.70 25.28 -60.50
C GLU A 23 6.63 24.70 -59.57
N LEU A 24 5.66 23.94 -60.12
CA LEU A 24 4.65 23.23 -59.32
C LEU A 24 5.26 22.14 -58.43
N ARG A 25 6.30 21.42 -58.90
CA ARG A 25 7.01 20.42 -58.07
C ARG A 25 7.84 21.05 -56.95
N ILE A 26 8.45 22.20 -57.19
CA ILE A 26 9.22 22.94 -56.18
C ILE A 26 8.27 23.57 -55.16
N ALA A 27 7.15 24.14 -55.60
CA ALA A 27 6.10 24.66 -54.72
C ALA A 27 5.46 23.56 -53.88
N GLN A 28 5.14 22.39 -54.45
CA GLN A 28 4.65 21.23 -53.69
C GLN A 28 5.68 20.75 -52.67
N LYS A 29 6.97 20.59 -53.02
CA LYS A 29 8.01 20.18 -52.05
C LYS A 29 8.18 21.17 -50.90
N ARG A 30 8.09 22.48 -51.17
CA ARG A 30 8.13 23.53 -50.13
C ARG A 30 6.89 23.49 -49.25
N LEU A 31 5.70 23.27 -49.81
CA LEU A 31 4.45 23.14 -49.08
C LEU A 31 4.41 21.87 -48.21
N PHE A 32 4.87 20.73 -48.72
CA PHE A 32 5.03 19.50 -47.92
C PHE A 32 6.10 19.66 -46.83
N GLY A 33 7.17 20.41 -47.10
CA GLY A 33 8.20 20.74 -46.11
C GLY A 33 7.67 21.64 -44.98
N THR A 34 6.88 22.67 -45.28
CA THR A 34 6.29 23.56 -44.27
C THR A 34 5.15 22.90 -43.50
N ILE A 35 4.30 22.09 -44.15
CA ILE A 35 3.29 21.27 -43.48
C ILE A 35 3.97 20.24 -42.58
N GLY A 36 5.03 19.57 -43.05
CA GLY A 36 5.80 18.61 -42.26
C GLY A 36 6.49 19.26 -41.05
N LEU A 37 7.04 20.46 -41.20
CA LEU A 37 7.64 21.22 -40.10
C LEU A 37 6.57 21.69 -39.09
N GLY A 38 5.41 22.11 -39.57
CA GLY A 38 4.26 22.48 -38.74
C GLY A 38 3.73 21.30 -37.93
N VAL A 39 3.59 20.12 -38.56
CA VAL A 39 3.19 18.88 -37.88
C VAL A 39 4.25 18.46 -36.87
N ALA A 40 5.54 18.51 -37.21
CA ALA A 40 6.61 18.19 -36.28
C ALA A 40 6.62 19.14 -35.07
N LEU A 41 6.39 20.43 -35.28
CA LEU A 41 6.27 21.41 -34.20
C LEU A 41 5.03 21.16 -33.33
N VAL A 42 3.88 20.83 -33.92
CA VAL A 42 2.67 20.46 -33.17
C VAL A 42 2.91 19.19 -32.36
N VAL A 43 3.58 18.19 -32.92
CA VAL A 43 3.95 16.96 -32.20
C VAL A 43 4.94 17.27 -31.07
N LEU A 44 5.94 18.11 -31.28
CA LEU A 44 6.89 18.52 -30.24
C LEU A 44 6.22 19.35 -29.14
N VAL A 45 5.30 20.26 -29.49
CA VAL A 45 4.50 21.02 -28.53
C VAL A 45 3.55 20.08 -27.79
N ALA A 46 2.94 19.10 -28.46
CA ALA A 46 2.08 18.10 -27.83
C ALA A 46 2.89 17.22 -26.86
N ILE A 47 4.09 16.76 -27.26
CA ILE A 47 5.03 16.03 -26.39
C ILE A 47 5.45 16.91 -25.21
N PHE A 48 5.75 18.19 -25.43
CA PHE A 48 6.17 19.12 -24.39
C PHE A 48 5.03 19.44 -23.40
N VAL A 49 3.83 19.70 -23.90
CA VAL A 49 2.62 19.91 -23.09
C VAL A 49 2.27 18.64 -22.32
N TRP A 50 2.37 17.48 -22.97
CA TRP A 50 2.20 16.18 -22.34
C TRP A 50 3.30 15.89 -21.29
N TRP A 51 4.55 16.32 -21.54
CA TRP A 51 5.68 16.19 -20.61
C TRP A 51 5.51 17.09 -19.38
N LYS A 52 5.00 18.32 -19.57
CA LYS A 52 4.66 19.25 -18.50
C LYS A 52 3.45 18.78 -17.68
N ASN A 53 2.50 18.13 -18.34
CA ASN A 53 1.25 17.65 -17.74
C ASN A 53 1.26 16.12 -17.54
N LYS A 54 2.43 15.50 -17.35
CA LYS A 54 2.53 14.04 -17.20
C LYS A 54 1.56 13.60 -16.10
N PRO A 55 0.76 12.56 -16.34
CA PRO A 55 -0.07 11.99 -15.28
C PRO A 55 0.86 11.60 -14.13
N PRO A 56 0.47 11.92 -12.89
CA PRO A 56 1.20 11.50 -11.71
C PRO A 56 1.56 10.01 -11.83
N GLY A 57 2.83 9.68 -11.69
CA GLY A 57 3.27 8.28 -11.73
C GLY A 57 3.72 7.68 -13.06
N TYR A 58 3.70 8.41 -14.17
CA TYR A 58 4.25 7.90 -15.42
C TYR A 58 5.69 7.35 -15.27
N LEU A 59 5.89 6.07 -15.62
CA LEU A 59 7.22 5.45 -15.73
C LEU A 59 7.87 5.99 -17.01
N ASP A 60 8.78 6.95 -16.86
CA ASP A 60 9.52 7.48 -18.00
C ASP A 60 10.49 6.40 -18.52
N PRO A 61 10.30 5.86 -19.74
CA PRO A 61 11.17 4.81 -20.27
C PRO A 61 12.62 5.26 -20.48
N LEU A 62 12.90 6.56 -20.40
CA LEU A 62 14.26 7.11 -20.44
C LEU A 62 14.93 7.16 -19.07
N ILE A 63 14.19 6.96 -17.97
CA ILE A 63 14.74 6.91 -16.62
C ILE A 63 15.25 5.48 -16.37
N PRO A 64 16.56 5.28 -16.14
CA PRO A 64 17.09 3.97 -15.81
C PRO A 64 16.40 3.40 -14.57
N PRO A 65 16.14 2.08 -14.51
CA PRO A 65 15.58 1.42 -13.33
C PRO A 65 16.34 1.79 -12.06
N ALA A 66 15.64 1.91 -10.94
CA ALA A 66 16.27 2.31 -9.68
C ALA A 66 17.23 1.21 -9.19
N ASN A 67 18.46 1.57 -8.79
CA ASN A 67 19.41 0.65 -8.18
C ASN A 67 19.29 0.69 -6.66
N THR A 68 18.32 -0.08 -6.16
CA THR A 68 17.94 -0.13 -4.74
C THR A 68 18.17 -1.52 -4.13
N ALA A 69 18.83 -2.42 -4.87
CA ALA A 69 19.12 -3.76 -4.40
C ALA A 69 19.97 -3.70 -3.12
N GLY A 70 19.48 -4.32 -2.06
CA GLY A 70 20.13 -4.31 -0.76
C GLY A 70 19.98 -3.02 0.07
N THR A 71 19.39 -1.96 -0.48
CA THR A 71 19.09 -0.72 0.25
C THR A 71 18.07 -0.99 1.37
N ILE A 72 18.30 -0.38 2.53
CA ILE A 72 17.41 -0.45 3.68
C ILE A 72 16.73 0.91 3.84
N LEU A 73 15.40 0.91 3.86
CA LEU A 73 14.58 2.05 4.22
C LEU A 73 14.34 2.03 5.73
N ALA A 74 14.41 3.17 6.40
CA ALA A 74 14.03 3.31 7.81
C ALA A 74 13.59 4.74 8.11
N LEU A 75 12.97 4.93 9.27
CA LEU A 75 12.75 6.24 9.86
C LEU A 75 13.86 6.52 10.86
N LYS A 76 14.39 7.74 10.87
CA LYS A 76 15.39 8.21 11.84
C LYS A 76 14.78 9.36 12.63
N GLU A 77 14.84 9.27 13.95
CA GLU A 77 14.37 10.32 14.86
C GLU A 77 15.20 11.60 14.72
N THR A 78 14.52 12.74 14.76
CA THR A 78 15.07 14.10 14.70
C THR A 78 14.37 14.98 15.75
N GLU A 79 14.88 16.18 16.00
CA GLU A 79 14.26 17.13 16.94
C GLU A 79 12.80 17.49 16.59
N SER A 80 12.44 17.38 15.31
CA SER A 80 11.12 17.74 14.77
C SER A 80 10.21 16.54 14.46
N GLY A 81 10.62 15.32 14.81
CA GLY A 81 9.88 14.09 14.55
C GLY A 81 10.77 13.00 13.95
N HIS A 82 10.43 12.50 12.76
CA HIS A 82 11.25 11.54 12.03
C HIS A 82 11.49 11.99 10.60
N THR A 83 12.66 11.61 10.07
CA THR A 83 12.98 11.72 8.65
C THR A 83 13.13 10.34 8.02
N LEU A 84 12.84 10.25 6.73
CA LEU A 84 13.09 9.05 5.96
C LEU A 84 14.58 8.93 5.63
N VAL A 85 15.14 7.75 5.84
CA VAL A 85 16.51 7.43 5.45
C VAL A 85 16.53 6.17 4.56
N ALA A 86 17.36 6.21 3.53
CA ALA A 86 17.75 5.04 2.76
C ALA A 86 19.24 4.78 2.99
N ILE A 87 19.53 3.66 3.66
CA ILE A 87 20.87 3.16 3.93
C ILE A 87 21.24 2.24 2.76
N GLN A 88 22.19 2.67 1.95
CA GLN A 88 22.66 1.94 0.79
C GLN A 88 23.53 0.74 1.21
N ALA A 89 23.76 -0.19 0.28
CA ALA A 89 24.57 -1.39 0.54
C ALA A 89 26.03 -1.07 0.95
N ASP A 90 26.56 0.08 0.53
CA ASP A 90 27.88 0.57 0.93
C ASP A 90 27.91 1.29 2.29
N GLY A 91 26.75 1.39 2.97
CA GLY A 91 26.57 2.08 4.23
C GLY A 91 26.32 3.58 4.12
N SER A 92 26.37 4.16 2.91
CA SER A 92 26.00 5.56 2.71
C SER A 92 24.52 5.77 2.98
N MET A 93 24.18 6.89 3.61
CA MET A 93 22.79 7.25 3.91
C MET A 93 22.33 8.38 3.01
N ARG A 94 21.09 8.28 2.56
CA ARG A 94 20.41 9.35 1.81
C ARG A 94 19.07 9.63 2.44
N SER A 95 18.68 10.88 2.41
CA SER A 95 17.35 11.31 2.80
C SER A 95 16.74 12.12 1.66
N PRO A 96 15.41 12.13 1.55
CA PRO A 96 14.75 13.08 0.67
C PRO A 96 15.05 14.53 1.05
N ASP A 97 15.12 15.41 0.04
CA ASP A 97 15.12 16.86 0.24
C ASP A 97 13.81 17.33 0.91
N ASP A 98 13.84 18.54 1.49
CA ASP A 98 12.75 19.15 2.29
C ASP A 98 12.26 18.25 3.46
N PRO A 99 12.92 18.34 4.64
CA PRO A 99 12.63 17.46 5.76
C PRO A 99 11.32 17.84 6.46
N GLY A 100 10.20 17.30 5.98
CA GLY A 100 8.98 17.17 6.77
C GLY A 100 9.05 15.96 7.72
N ASN A 101 8.22 15.96 8.77
CA ASN A 101 8.02 14.79 9.62
C ASN A 101 7.44 13.64 8.78
N VAL A 102 7.97 12.44 8.98
CA VAL A 102 7.54 11.20 8.31
C VAL A 102 6.95 10.27 9.37
N THR A 103 5.73 9.77 9.14
CA THR A 103 5.06 8.91 10.13
C THR A 103 5.15 7.43 9.79
N GLU A 104 5.11 7.09 8.49
CA GLU A 104 5.13 5.71 8.02
C GLU A 104 5.84 5.63 6.67
N CYS A 105 6.52 4.51 6.41
CA CYS A 105 7.17 4.25 5.14
C CYS A 105 7.05 2.77 4.71
N ALA A 106 7.08 2.55 3.40
CA ALA A 106 7.08 1.23 2.78
C ALA A 106 7.86 1.27 1.46
N TRP A 107 8.38 0.13 1.02
CA TRP A 107 8.80 -0.03 -0.37
C TRP A 107 7.59 -0.20 -1.30
N ASP A 108 7.71 0.30 -2.53
CA ASP A 108 6.80 -0.15 -3.59
C ASP A 108 7.01 -1.64 -3.90
N ALA A 109 6.03 -2.28 -4.54
CA ALA A 109 6.07 -3.74 -4.77
C ALA A 109 7.27 -4.21 -5.61
N ARG A 110 7.94 -3.30 -6.34
CA ARG A 110 9.14 -3.58 -7.14
C ARG A 110 10.44 -3.22 -6.44
N GLY A 111 10.37 -2.59 -5.27
CA GLY A 111 11.50 -2.10 -4.51
C GLY A 111 12.23 -0.92 -5.14
N GLU A 112 11.64 -0.26 -6.13
CA GLU A 112 12.25 0.85 -6.86
C GLU A 112 12.06 2.19 -6.15
N ARG A 113 11.00 2.30 -5.34
CA ARG A 113 10.58 3.56 -4.72
C ARG A 113 10.23 3.35 -3.26
N ALA A 114 10.63 4.29 -2.42
CA ALA A 114 10.03 4.45 -1.11
C ALA A 114 8.68 5.15 -1.27
N VAL A 115 7.65 4.67 -0.58
CA VAL A 115 6.35 5.32 -0.39
C VAL A 115 6.22 5.67 1.07
N PHE A 116 5.79 6.89 1.39
CA PHE A 116 5.77 7.34 2.79
C PHE A 116 4.78 8.47 3.03
N ILE A 117 4.29 8.58 4.26
CA ILE A 117 3.39 9.66 4.71
C ILE A 117 4.23 10.74 5.36
N SER A 118 4.10 11.99 4.89
CA SER A 118 4.86 13.12 5.42
C SER A 118 4.08 14.42 5.35
N ASN A 119 4.34 15.34 6.27
CA ASN A 119 3.78 16.69 6.25
C ASN A 119 4.68 17.70 5.52
N ARG A 120 5.62 17.23 4.68
CA ARG A 120 6.46 18.07 3.83
C ARG A 120 5.64 18.90 2.83
N GLY A 121 6.25 19.97 2.32
CA GLY A 121 5.62 20.92 1.40
C GLY A 121 4.87 22.07 2.06
N GLU A 122 4.47 23.05 1.25
CA GLU A 122 4.05 24.40 1.69
C GLU A 122 2.86 24.43 2.67
N ALA A 123 1.95 23.45 2.59
CA ALA A 123 0.74 23.42 3.41
C ALA A 123 0.95 22.78 4.80
N GLY A 124 2.08 22.10 5.06
CA GLY A 124 2.34 21.41 6.33
C GLY A 124 1.34 20.29 6.65
N THR A 125 0.59 19.78 5.66
CA THR A 125 -0.42 18.73 5.83
C THR A 125 0.14 17.37 5.44
N TYR A 126 -0.20 16.33 6.19
CA TYR A 126 0.23 14.97 5.86
C TYR A 126 -0.33 14.52 4.51
N GLN A 127 0.56 14.02 3.66
CA GLN A 127 0.30 13.54 2.31
C GLN A 127 1.18 12.32 2.03
N VAL A 128 0.83 11.50 1.03
CA VAL A 128 1.66 10.38 0.58
C VAL A 128 2.59 10.85 -0.53
N PHE A 129 3.86 10.50 -0.39
CA PHE A 129 4.92 10.77 -1.36
C PHE A 129 5.54 9.47 -1.83
N ASN A 130 6.13 9.49 -3.02
CA ASN A 130 7.12 8.50 -3.43
C ASN A 130 8.49 9.15 -3.66
N TRP A 131 9.55 8.38 -3.47
CA TRP A 131 10.94 8.83 -3.62
C TRP A 131 11.82 7.70 -4.15
N VAL A 132 12.83 8.03 -4.94
CA VAL A 132 13.74 7.05 -5.56
C VAL A 132 15.10 7.19 -4.87
N PRO A 133 15.44 6.33 -3.89
CA PRO A 133 16.57 6.57 -3.02
C PRO A 133 17.96 6.47 -3.69
N ASP A 134 18.04 5.90 -4.90
CA ASP A 134 19.29 5.67 -5.61
C ASP A 134 19.84 6.93 -6.32
N ARG A 135 19.10 8.04 -6.33
CA ARG A 135 19.50 9.30 -6.98
C ARG A 135 19.06 10.53 -6.17
N ALA A 136 19.65 11.68 -6.49
CA ALA A 136 19.24 12.95 -5.93
C ALA A 136 18.01 13.45 -6.69
N ASN A 137 16.83 13.27 -6.11
CA ASN A 137 15.58 13.76 -6.65
C ASN A 137 14.61 14.15 -5.53
N GLU A 138 13.80 15.15 -5.83
CA GLU A 138 12.69 15.54 -4.97
C GLU A 138 11.64 14.42 -4.90
N PRO A 139 11.05 14.16 -3.73
CA PRO A 139 9.89 13.31 -3.62
C PRO A 139 8.71 13.85 -4.37
N TYR A 140 7.91 12.95 -4.91
CA TYR A 140 6.74 13.30 -5.67
C TYR A 140 5.47 12.91 -4.90
N ARG A 141 4.57 13.87 -4.71
CA ARG A 141 3.28 13.66 -4.04
C ARG A 141 2.38 12.79 -4.91
N ILE A 142 1.78 11.75 -4.33
CA ILE A 142 0.89 10.83 -5.05
C ILE A 142 -0.54 10.78 -4.52
N SER A 143 -0.82 11.33 -3.33
CA SER A 143 -2.17 11.33 -2.76
C SER A 143 -2.95 12.62 -3.05
N SER A 144 -4.26 12.49 -3.20
CA SER A 144 -5.19 13.60 -2.94
C SER A 144 -5.65 13.58 -1.47
N GLY A 145 -6.08 14.73 -0.93
CA GLY A 145 -6.54 14.84 0.46
C GLY A 145 -5.43 14.89 1.52
N ALA A 146 -5.81 14.61 2.78
CA ALA A 146 -4.99 14.66 3.98
C ALA A 146 -5.00 13.30 4.70
N PRO A 147 -4.23 12.31 4.22
CA PRO A 147 -4.05 11.03 4.90
C PRO A 147 -3.36 11.20 6.25
N THR A 148 -3.71 10.34 7.20
CA THR A 148 -3.24 10.44 8.59
C THR A 148 -2.35 9.27 9.01
N SER A 149 -2.61 8.06 8.51
CA SER A 149 -1.92 6.83 8.94
C SER A 149 -2.22 5.65 8.00
N GLY A 150 -1.75 4.46 8.36
CA GLY A 150 -2.22 3.18 7.83
C GLY A 150 -1.71 2.88 6.43
N LEU A 151 -0.47 3.29 6.13
CA LEU A 151 0.16 3.09 4.84
C LEU A 151 0.29 1.59 4.54
N TYR A 152 -0.30 1.16 3.44
CA TYR A 152 -0.18 -0.19 2.93
C TYR A 152 -0.01 -0.17 1.41
N VAL A 153 1.11 -0.69 0.94
CA VAL A 153 1.36 -0.89 -0.50
C VAL A 153 0.83 -2.26 -0.89
N HIS A 154 -0.17 -2.29 -1.77
CA HIS A 154 -0.75 -3.55 -2.24
C HIS A 154 0.26 -4.35 -3.08
N PRO A 155 0.38 -5.68 -2.92
CA PRO A 155 1.36 -6.51 -3.63
C PRO A 155 1.31 -6.46 -5.15
N SER A 156 0.16 -6.08 -5.75
CA SER A 156 0.06 -5.85 -7.20
C SER A 156 0.89 -4.66 -7.69
N GLY A 157 1.34 -3.78 -6.78
CA GLY A 157 2.02 -2.52 -7.10
C GLY A 157 1.11 -1.48 -7.75
N ARG A 158 -0.21 -1.70 -7.77
CA ARG A 158 -1.19 -0.80 -8.41
C ARG A 158 -1.98 0.06 -7.45
N TYR A 159 -1.90 -0.20 -6.15
CA TYR A 159 -2.68 0.53 -5.15
C TYR A 159 -1.87 0.79 -3.89
N VAL A 160 -2.10 1.95 -3.29
CA VAL A 160 -1.65 2.29 -1.94
C VAL A 160 -2.87 2.62 -1.11
N LEU A 161 -3.04 1.92 0.01
CA LEU A 161 -4.10 2.19 0.98
C LEU A 161 -3.54 3.06 2.09
N VAL A 162 -4.39 3.95 2.59
CA VAL A 162 -4.16 4.78 3.77
C VAL A 162 -5.46 5.01 4.50
N VAL A 163 -5.37 5.50 5.72
CA VAL A 163 -6.47 6.12 6.43
C VAL A 163 -6.51 7.62 6.11
N SER A 164 -7.69 8.12 5.74
CA SER A 164 -7.96 9.55 5.63
C SER A 164 -9.33 9.87 6.22
N ARG A 165 -9.37 10.83 7.15
CA ARG A 165 -10.59 11.22 7.89
C ARG A 165 -11.30 10.02 8.57
N GLY A 166 -10.53 9.02 8.98
CA GLY A 166 -11.02 7.81 9.64
C GLY A 166 -11.56 6.72 8.71
N ASP A 167 -11.57 6.95 7.40
CA ASP A 167 -11.93 5.96 6.37
C ASP A 167 -10.67 5.36 5.75
N VAL A 168 -10.76 4.12 5.24
CA VAL A 168 -9.70 3.51 4.45
C VAL A 168 -9.92 3.85 2.98
N VAL A 169 -8.92 4.47 2.38
CA VAL A 169 -8.92 4.95 0.99
C VAL A 169 -7.77 4.30 0.25
N ALA A 170 -8.03 3.77 -0.93
CA ALA A 170 -7.01 3.33 -1.87
C ALA A 170 -6.78 4.40 -2.93
N PHE A 171 -5.52 4.70 -3.22
CA PHE A 171 -5.13 5.44 -4.41
C PHE A 171 -4.60 4.47 -5.43
N SER A 172 -5.00 4.62 -6.70
CA SER A 172 -4.25 3.95 -7.76
C SER A 172 -2.82 4.48 -7.80
N TYR A 173 -1.89 3.56 -8.02
CA TYR A 173 -0.47 3.80 -7.96
C TYR A 173 0.19 3.39 -9.27
N PRO A 174 1.06 4.24 -9.81
CA PRO A 174 1.42 5.55 -9.26
C PRO A 174 0.40 6.66 -9.66
N GLY A 175 0.01 7.51 -8.68
CA GLY A 175 -0.55 8.84 -8.90
C GLY A 175 -2.06 9.03 -9.22
N GLY A 176 -2.93 8.05 -8.99
CA GLY A 176 -4.28 8.08 -9.53
C GLY A 176 -5.42 8.53 -8.61
N ILE A 177 -6.60 7.98 -8.86
CA ILE A 177 -7.89 8.36 -8.25
C ILE A 177 -8.01 7.71 -6.87
N ALA A 178 -8.43 8.51 -5.89
CA ALA A 178 -8.76 8.03 -4.56
C ALA A 178 -10.14 7.37 -4.57
N ARG A 179 -10.22 6.14 -4.09
CA ARG A 179 -11.48 5.40 -3.92
C ARG A 179 -11.58 4.89 -2.49
N ARG A 180 -12.76 4.99 -1.90
CA ARG A 180 -13.01 4.52 -0.54
C ARG A 180 -13.14 3.00 -0.53
N VAL A 181 -12.29 2.32 0.23
CA VAL A 181 -12.35 0.88 0.47
C VAL A 181 -13.29 0.60 1.63
N MET A 182 -13.10 1.32 2.74
CA MET A 182 -13.96 1.23 3.91
C MET A 182 -14.31 2.64 4.41
N PRO A 183 -15.57 2.92 4.76
CA PRO A 183 -16.75 2.06 4.60
C PRO A 183 -16.99 1.57 3.17
N PRO A 184 -17.52 0.35 2.99
CA PRO A 184 -17.70 -0.24 1.67
C PRO A 184 -18.66 0.60 0.82
N SER A 185 -18.50 0.51 -0.50
CA SER A 185 -19.37 1.19 -1.46
C SER A 185 -19.62 0.27 -2.65
N VAL A 186 -20.63 0.59 -3.48
CA VAL A 186 -20.97 -0.21 -4.67
C VAL A 186 -19.83 -0.21 -5.70
N GLU A 187 -18.98 0.81 -5.69
CA GLU A 187 -17.86 0.89 -6.61
C GLU A 187 -16.73 -0.05 -6.17
N PRO A 188 -16.34 -1.04 -6.99
CA PRO A 188 -15.19 -1.87 -6.68
C PRO A 188 -13.91 -1.03 -6.69
N VAL A 189 -13.03 -1.28 -5.73
CA VAL A 189 -11.83 -0.47 -5.54
C VAL A 189 -10.58 -1.13 -6.12
N ILE A 190 -10.44 -2.45 -5.97
CA ILE A 190 -9.23 -3.22 -6.29
C ILE A 190 -9.65 -4.49 -7.04
N GLY A 191 -8.97 -4.81 -8.14
CA GLY A 191 -9.10 -6.12 -8.82
C GLY A 191 -10.31 -6.29 -9.76
N ALA A 192 -11.42 -5.58 -9.55
CA ALA A 192 -12.67 -5.75 -10.32
C ALA A 192 -12.95 -4.66 -11.39
N GLU A 193 -11.92 -3.94 -11.84
CA GLU A 193 -12.05 -2.85 -12.83
C GLU A 193 -12.53 -3.31 -14.23
N GLN A 194 -12.52 -4.62 -14.50
CA GLN A 194 -12.89 -5.20 -15.80
C GLN A 194 -14.30 -5.80 -15.86
N GLU A 195 -14.98 -6.03 -14.74
CA GLU A 195 -16.24 -6.81 -14.73
C GLU A 195 -17.51 -5.97 -14.61
N LEU A 196 -17.44 -4.76 -14.04
CA LEU A 196 -18.59 -3.86 -14.00
C LEU A 196 -18.58 -2.96 -15.23
N GLY A 197 -19.37 -3.37 -16.24
CA GLY A 197 -19.89 -2.44 -17.26
C GLY A 197 -20.49 -1.20 -16.58
N MET A 198 -20.44 -0.06 -17.27
CA MET A 198 -20.66 1.29 -16.70
C MET A 198 -21.58 1.32 -15.46
N PRO A 199 -21.09 1.79 -14.30
CA PRO A 199 -21.93 1.94 -13.11
C PRO A 199 -23.03 2.96 -13.43
N GLY A 200 -24.28 2.53 -13.46
CA GLY A 200 -25.43 3.41 -13.67
C GLY A 200 -26.60 2.88 -14.50
N THR A 201 -26.57 1.65 -15.04
CA THR A 201 -27.69 1.12 -15.84
C THR A 201 -28.43 -0.07 -15.23
N ALA A 202 -27.99 -0.60 -14.09
CA ALA A 202 -28.76 -1.62 -13.36
C ALA A 202 -29.88 -0.92 -12.55
N PRO A 203 -31.14 -1.36 -12.66
CA PRO A 203 -32.28 -0.76 -11.95
C PRO A 203 -32.10 -0.62 -10.43
N ASP A 204 -31.22 -1.44 -9.82
CA ASP A 204 -31.15 -1.62 -8.37
C ASP A 204 -29.89 -0.99 -7.73
N TYR A 205 -29.13 -0.15 -8.45
CA TYR A 205 -27.87 0.42 -7.95
C TYR A 205 -28.02 1.22 -6.64
N GLN A 206 -29.08 2.03 -6.52
CA GLN A 206 -29.32 2.82 -5.32
C GLN A 206 -29.71 1.94 -4.12
N ASP A 207 -30.47 0.88 -4.36
CA ASP A 207 -30.90 -0.05 -3.32
C ASP A 207 -29.70 -0.85 -2.77
N ILE A 208 -28.80 -1.31 -3.66
CA ILE A 208 -27.55 -1.97 -3.27
C ILE A 208 -26.64 -1.02 -2.49
N ALA A 209 -26.50 0.24 -2.93
CA ALA A 209 -25.71 1.25 -2.22
C ALA A 209 -26.24 1.50 -0.80
N GLN A 210 -27.56 1.62 -0.68
CA GLN A 210 -28.22 1.86 0.59
C GLN A 210 -28.07 0.65 1.52
N ALA A 211 -28.25 -0.58 1.02
CA ALA A 211 -28.06 -1.80 1.78
C ALA A 211 -26.64 -1.93 2.34
N ILE A 212 -25.61 -1.70 1.52
CA ILE A 212 -24.20 -1.74 1.96
C ILE A 212 -23.93 -0.68 3.05
N SER A 213 -24.44 0.53 2.87
CA SER A 213 -24.31 1.62 3.84
C SER A 213 -24.97 1.28 5.18
N ASP A 214 -26.18 0.70 5.13
CA ASP A 214 -26.93 0.30 6.32
C ASP A 214 -26.28 -0.86 7.07
N GLN A 215 -25.77 -1.86 6.34
CA GLN A 215 -24.99 -2.95 6.94
C GLN A 215 -23.75 -2.42 7.66
N TRP A 216 -22.96 -1.56 7.02
CA TRP A 216 -21.79 -0.97 7.67
C TRP A 216 -22.17 -0.14 8.89
N ARG A 217 -23.26 0.63 8.81
CA ARG A 217 -23.75 1.43 9.94
C ARG A 217 -24.09 0.53 11.14
N VAL A 218 -24.76 -0.60 10.92
CA VAL A 218 -25.05 -1.57 11.97
C VAL A 218 -23.75 -2.10 12.59
N VAL A 219 -22.77 -2.51 11.77
CA VAL A 219 -21.49 -3.02 12.26
C VAL A 219 -20.74 -1.97 13.06
N LYS A 220 -20.57 -0.76 12.51
CA LYS A 220 -19.86 0.34 13.18
C LYS A 220 -20.51 0.72 14.51
N THR A 221 -21.84 0.85 14.56
CA THR A 221 -22.57 1.15 15.78
C THR A 221 -22.50 0.00 16.79
N SER A 222 -22.50 -1.25 16.33
CA SER A 222 -22.44 -2.41 17.21
C SER A 222 -21.14 -2.52 18.01
N VAL A 223 -20.12 -1.73 17.69
CA VAL A 223 -18.81 -1.74 18.37
C VAL A 223 -18.35 -0.36 18.82
N ASP A 224 -19.25 0.63 18.83
CA ASP A 224 -18.92 2.03 19.14
C ASP A 224 -17.71 2.53 18.31
N GLY A 225 -17.67 2.17 17.02
CA GLY A 225 -16.53 2.42 16.16
C GLY A 225 -16.39 3.88 15.76
N GLU A 226 -15.16 4.38 15.75
CA GLU A 226 -14.84 5.79 15.50
C GLU A 226 -14.19 5.97 14.12
N SER A 227 -12.94 5.50 13.99
CA SER A 227 -12.07 5.66 12.83
C SER A 227 -11.17 4.45 12.64
N PHE A 228 -10.87 4.11 11.39
CA PHE A 228 -9.84 3.10 11.11
C PHE A 228 -8.45 3.63 11.46
N GLU A 229 -7.57 2.75 11.94
CA GLU A 229 -6.15 3.05 12.11
C GLU A 229 -5.32 2.51 10.96
N LYS A 230 -5.74 1.35 10.46
CA LYS A 230 -5.09 0.63 9.38
C LYS A 230 -6.10 -0.22 8.65
N GLY A 231 -5.89 -0.38 7.36
CA GLY A 231 -6.71 -1.21 6.50
C GLY A 231 -5.84 -1.86 5.46
N PHE A 232 -6.19 -3.09 5.13
CA PHE A 232 -5.45 -3.86 4.17
C PHE A 232 -6.39 -4.68 3.30
N VAL A 233 -5.89 -5.03 2.13
CA VAL A 233 -6.60 -5.90 1.18
C VAL A 233 -5.66 -7.02 0.78
N ASP A 234 -6.21 -8.23 0.74
CA ASP A 234 -5.51 -9.44 0.35
C ASP A 234 -5.01 -9.35 -1.11
N ARG A 235 -4.14 -10.29 -1.51
CA ARG A 235 -3.52 -10.25 -2.85
C ARG A 235 -4.54 -10.24 -3.99
N SER A 236 -5.69 -10.89 -3.83
CA SER A 236 -6.71 -10.95 -4.88
C SER A 236 -7.52 -9.67 -5.03
N GLY A 237 -7.51 -8.78 -4.01
CA GLY A 237 -8.37 -7.60 -3.98
C GLY A 237 -9.76 -7.84 -3.38
N ARG A 238 -10.04 -9.06 -2.91
CA ARG A 238 -11.41 -9.52 -2.54
C ARG A 238 -11.70 -9.34 -1.07
N TYR A 239 -10.70 -9.46 -0.21
CA TYR A 239 -10.90 -9.47 1.24
C TYR A 239 -10.19 -8.30 1.90
N PHE A 240 -10.96 -7.57 2.71
CA PHE A 240 -10.46 -6.50 3.56
C PHE A 240 -10.31 -6.98 5.00
N ALA A 241 -9.18 -6.63 5.61
CA ALA A 241 -9.01 -6.65 7.06
C ALA A 241 -8.55 -5.28 7.54
N GLY A 242 -9.12 -4.78 8.64
CA GLY A 242 -8.77 -3.49 9.19
C GLY A 242 -8.90 -3.43 10.71
N ILE A 243 -8.16 -2.50 11.29
CA ILE A 243 -8.23 -2.18 12.72
C ILE A 243 -9.05 -0.91 12.87
N LEU A 244 -10.19 -1.02 13.54
CA LEU A 244 -11.09 0.08 13.85
C LEU A 244 -10.88 0.50 15.30
N SER A 245 -10.61 1.78 15.53
CA SER A 245 -10.64 2.38 16.87
C SER A 245 -12.07 2.45 17.38
N THR A 246 -12.24 2.11 18.66
CA THR A 246 -13.51 2.16 19.37
C THR A 246 -13.32 2.90 20.68
N ALA A 247 -14.43 3.29 21.31
CA ALA A 247 -14.40 3.92 22.63
C ALA A 247 -13.75 3.06 23.74
N ARG A 248 -13.55 1.74 23.50
CA ARG A 248 -13.04 0.78 24.49
C ARG A 248 -11.69 0.16 24.11
N GLY A 249 -11.16 0.46 22.93
CA GLY A 249 -9.92 -0.12 22.42
C GLY A 249 -9.93 -0.21 20.89
N LYS A 250 -9.70 -1.43 20.39
CA LYS A 250 -9.60 -1.75 18.96
C LYS A 250 -10.52 -2.92 18.61
N ALA A 251 -11.08 -2.88 17.41
CA ALA A 251 -11.87 -3.95 16.82
C ALA A 251 -11.30 -4.38 15.47
N LEU A 252 -11.28 -5.69 15.22
CA LEU A 252 -10.95 -6.23 13.90
C LEU A 252 -12.20 -6.16 13.02
N VAL A 253 -12.08 -5.59 11.84
CA VAL A 253 -13.14 -5.61 10.82
C VAL A 253 -12.67 -6.49 9.67
N LEU A 254 -13.43 -7.53 9.35
CA LEU A 254 -13.24 -8.38 8.17
C LEU A 254 -14.41 -8.17 7.21
N GLN A 255 -14.12 -7.89 5.94
CA GLN A 255 -15.14 -7.62 4.92
C GLN A 255 -14.78 -8.31 3.60
N ASN A 256 -15.77 -8.96 2.98
CA ASN A 256 -15.68 -9.36 1.58
C ASN A 256 -16.05 -8.15 0.69
N LEU A 257 -15.14 -7.73 -0.19
CA LEU A 257 -15.27 -6.55 -1.04
C LEU A 257 -15.92 -6.83 -2.40
N GLU A 258 -16.26 -8.09 -2.71
CA GLU A 258 -17.05 -8.37 -3.91
C GLU A 258 -18.43 -7.69 -3.84
N PRO A 259 -19.04 -7.36 -5.00
CA PRO A 259 -20.40 -6.85 -5.06
C PRO A 259 -21.35 -7.82 -4.35
N GLN A 260 -21.80 -7.45 -3.16
CA GLN A 260 -22.70 -8.28 -2.37
C GLN A 260 -24.11 -8.19 -2.96
N GLU A 261 -24.79 -9.33 -3.12
CA GLU A 261 -26.25 -9.30 -3.08
C GLU A 261 -26.67 -8.77 -1.69
N PRO A 262 -27.78 -8.00 -1.56
CA PRO A 262 -28.16 -7.33 -0.30
C PRO A 262 -28.22 -8.24 0.93
N GLU A 263 -28.34 -9.55 0.73
CA GLU A 263 -28.50 -10.56 1.77
C GLU A 263 -27.20 -11.33 2.13
N GLN A 264 -26.07 -11.10 1.45
CA GLN A 264 -24.85 -11.90 1.65
C GLN A 264 -23.72 -11.18 2.42
N VAL A 265 -23.28 -11.87 3.48
CA VAL A 265 -22.13 -11.69 4.40
C VAL A 265 -21.85 -10.26 4.91
N PRO A 266 -22.34 -9.88 6.10
CA PRO A 266 -21.97 -8.62 6.72
C PRO A 266 -20.48 -8.58 7.08
N ALA A 267 -19.91 -7.37 7.16
CA ALA A 267 -18.64 -7.18 7.85
C ALA A 267 -18.70 -7.85 9.22
N ALA A 268 -17.79 -8.79 9.46
CA ALA A 268 -17.68 -9.43 10.76
C ALA A 268 -16.76 -8.57 11.64
N VAL A 269 -17.19 -8.32 12.87
CA VAL A 269 -16.28 -7.95 13.96
C VAL A 269 -16.05 -9.17 14.82
N PRO A 270 -15.11 -10.06 14.45
CA PRO A 270 -14.91 -11.30 15.18
C PRO A 270 -14.21 -11.07 16.52
N LEU A 271 -13.47 -9.98 16.69
CA LEU A 271 -12.56 -9.76 17.82
C LEU A 271 -12.45 -8.28 18.20
N ALA A 272 -12.34 -8.00 19.50
CA ALA A 272 -11.96 -6.69 20.03
C ALA A 272 -11.00 -6.85 21.23
N ALA A 273 -10.16 -5.85 21.46
CA ALA A 273 -9.12 -5.87 22.48
C ALA A 273 -8.63 -4.46 22.81
N GLU A 274 -7.83 -4.29 23.86
CA GLU A 274 -7.17 -3.00 24.15
C GLU A 274 -6.21 -2.61 23.01
N THR A 275 -5.42 -3.57 22.53
CA THR A 275 -4.58 -3.39 21.32
C THR A 275 -4.69 -4.59 20.38
N LEU A 276 -4.55 -4.31 19.08
CA LEU A 276 -4.53 -5.31 18.01
C LEU A 276 -3.33 -5.05 17.10
N ASP A 277 -2.66 -6.12 16.70
CA ASP A 277 -1.71 -6.12 15.58
C ASP A 277 -2.21 -7.06 14.49
N LEU A 278 -1.97 -6.71 13.23
CA LEU A 278 -2.41 -7.49 12.07
C LEU A 278 -1.27 -7.70 11.08
N ALA A 279 -1.15 -8.91 10.56
CA ALA A 279 -0.39 -9.23 9.36
C ALA A 279 -1.25 -10.00 8.36
N ILE A 280 -1.03 -9.76 7.07
CA ILE A 280 -1.68 -10.51 6.00
C ILE A 280 -0.71 -11.52 5.42
N HIS A 281 -1.24 -12.70 5.12
CA HIS A 281 -0.52 -13.72 4.40
C HIS A 281 -0.25 -13.29 2.94
N PRO A 282 0.96 -13.50 2.39
CA PRO A 282 1.36 -12.91 1.11
C PRO A 282 0.60 -13.41 -0.12
N THR A 283 -0.05 -14.58 -0.02
CA THR A 283 -0.79 -15.23 -1.13
C THR A 283 -2.23 -15.54 -0.76
N ASP A 284 -2.41 -16.29 0.33
CA ASP A 284 -3.69 -16.85 0.74
C ASP A 284 -4.54 -15.82 1.49
N PRO A 285 -5.89 -15.95 1.48
CA PRO A 285 -6.80 -15.05 2.18
C PRO A 285 -6.82 -15.37 3.69
N VAL A 286 -5.67 -15.22 4.33
CA VAL A 286 -5.45 -15.46 5.76
C VAL A 286 -4.80 -14.23 6.39
N VAL A 287 -5.23 -13.90 7.60
CA VAL A 287 -4.59 -12.88 8.43
C VAL A 287 -4.16 -13.44 9.78
N ALA A 288 -3.01 -13.00 10.27
CA ALA A 288 -2.58 -13.23 11.64
C ALA A 288 -2.97 -12.02 12.49
N VAL A 289 -3.72 -12.27 13.58
CA VAL A 289 -4.25 -11.22 14.46
C VAL A 289 -3.73 -11.47 15.86
N SER A 290 -2.90 -10.56 16.35
CA SER A 290 -2.46 -10.52 17.75
C SER A 290 -3.38 -9.60 18.53
N LEU A 291 -3.82 -10.03 19.70
CA LEU A 291 -4.67 -9.26 20.59
C LEU A 291 -4.13 -9.26 22.01
N HIS A 292 -4.15 -8.07 22.64
CA HIS A 292 -3.78 -7.87 24.03
C HIS A 292 -4.98 -7.33 24.79
N ARG A 293 -5.35 -8.02 25.87
CA ARG A 293 -6.51 -7.72 26.73
C ARG A 293 -7.81 -7.74 25.95
N PHE A 294 -8.26 -8.95 25.63
CA PHE A 294 -9.55 -9.20 24.99
C PHE A 294 -10.68 -8.42 25.64
N GLN A 295 -11.57 -7.93 24.79
CA GLN A 295 -12.82 -7.31 25.18
C GLN A 295 -13.91 -7.80 24.23
N TYR A 296 -15.14 -7.94 24.73
CA TYR A 296 -16.26 -8.17 23.83
C TYR A 296 -16.50 -6.91 22.99
N PRO A 297 -16.72 -7.05 21.67
CA PRO A 297 -16.92 -5.91 20.77
C PRO A 297 -18.07 -4.99 21.21
N SER A 298 -19.09 -5.54 21.88
CA SER A 298 -20.09 -4.78 22.61
C SER A 298 -20.78 -5.59 23.69
N LEU A 299 -21.61 -4.92 24.48
CA LEU A 299 -22.43 -5.57 25.52
C LEU A 299 -23.40 -6.61 24.94
N ALA A 300 -23.93 -6.36 23.73
CA ALA A 300 -24.83 -7.30 23.06
C ALA A 300 -24.10 -8.56 22.56
N ALA A 301 -22.78 -8.49 22.36
CA ALA A 301 -21.95 -9.60 21.93
C ALA A 301 -21.51 -10.52 23.08
N ILE A 302 -21.84 -10.18 24.34
CA ILE A 302 -21.46 -10.99 25.51
C ILE A 302 -22.42 -12.18 25.62
N PRO A 303 -21.93 -13.44 25.51
CA PRO A 303 -22.76 -14.61 25.72
C PRO A 303 -23.31 -14.63 27.15
N ARG A 304 -24.59 -15.02 27.33
CA ARG A 304 -25.25 -15.00 28.65
C ARG A 304 -24.54 -15.89 29.66
N GLU A 305 -24.00 -17.01 29.20
CA GLU A 305 -23.19 -17.97 29.96
C GLU A 305 -21.85 -17.38 30.46
N ASN A 306 -21.40 -16.28 29.87
CA ASN A 306 -20.18 -15.58 30.26
C ASN A 306 -20.46 -14.40 31.21
N VAL A 307 -21.70 -14.22 31.67
CA VAL A 307 -22.06 -13.24 32.69
C VAL A 307 -22.23 -13.96 34.03
N ASN A 308 -21.40 -13.61 35.01
CA ASN A 308 -21.49 -14.16 36.36
C ASN A 308 -22.69 -13.57 37.12
N PRO A 309 -23.18 -14.23 38.20
CA PRO A 309 -24.30 -13.72 39.00
C PRO A 309 -24.07 -12.35 39.63
N ASP A 310 -22.81 -11.94 39.84
CA ASP A 310 -22.42 -10.62 40.35
C ASP A 310 -22.34 -9.54 39.26
N GLY A 311 -22.64 -9.88 38.00
CA GLY A 311 -22.59 -8.99 36.86
C GLY A 311 -21.20 -8.85 36.21
N THR A 312 -20.17 -9.52 36.74
CA THR A 312 -18.86 -9.56 36.10
C THR A 312 -18.87 -10.45 34.86
N VAL A 313 -18.03 -10.13 33.88
CA VAL A 313 -17.99 -10.83 32.59
C VAL A 313 -16.74 -11.70 32.52
N LYS A 314 -16.94 -13.01 32.31
CA LYS A 314 -15.87 -13.96 32.05
C LYS A 314 -15.36 -13.79 30.62
N LYS A 315 -14.07 -13.55 30.49
CA LYS A 315 -13.39 -13.55 29.19
C LYS A 315 -12.99 -14.98 28.79
N PRO A 316 -13.01 -15.32 27.49
CA PRO A 316 -12.50 -16.61 27.01
C PRO A 316 -10.97 -16.72 27.14
N TYR A 317 -10.27 -15.59 27.06
CA TYR A 317 -8.83 -15.44 27.19
C TYR A 317 -8.50 -13.97 27.45
N GLU A 318 -7.28 -13.68 27.89
CA GLU A 318 -6.79 -12.30 28.02
C GLU A 318 -6.01 -11.90 26.77
N ASN A 319 -5.10 -12.76 26.29
CA ASN A 319 -4.25 -12.50 25.14
C ASN A 319 -4.33 -13.66 24.14
N ALA A 320 -4.25 -13.37 22.85
CA ALA A 320 -4.23 -14.42 21.83
C ALA A 320 -3.53 -13.98 20.54
N LEU A 321 -3.09 -14.97 19.78
CA LEU A 321 -2.76 -14.84 18.37
C LEU A 321 -3.64 -15.82 17.59
N PHE A 322 -4.39 -15.34 16.61
CA PHE A 322 -5.21 -16.15 15.72
C PHE A 322 -4.68 -16.12 14.30
N LEU A 323 -4.81 -17.24 13.58
CA LEU A 323 -4.81 -17.26 12.13
C LEU A 323 -6.26 -17.29 11.68
N ILE A 324 -6.70 -16.28 10.93
CA ILE A 324 -8.07 -16.15 10.46
C ILE A 324 -8.09 -16.24 8.95
N SER A 325 -8.67 -17.32 8.44
CA SER A 325 -9.03 -17.47 7.03
C SER A 325 -10.37 -16.80 6.78
N PHE A 326 -10.46 -16.03 5.69
CA PHE A 326 -11.75 -15.47 5.25
C PHE A 326 -12.72 -16.54 4.74
N GLU A 327 -12.23 -17.74 4.46
CA GLU A 327 -13.01 -18.84 3.88
C GLU A 327 -13.35 -19.93 4.90
N SER A 328 -12.41 -20.25 5.80
CA SER A 328 -12.55 -21.35 6.76
C SER A 328 -12.66 -20.92 8.23
N GLY A 329 -12.52 -19.62 8.52
CA GLY A 329 -12.65 -19.06 9.87
C GLY A 329 -11.34 -18.99 10.66
N ALA A 330 -11.45 -18.79 11.97
CA ALA A 330 -10.32 -18.55 12.86
C ALA A 330 -9.85 -19.84 13.56
N VAL A 331 -8.53 -20.04 13.58
CA VAL A 331 -7.86 -21.06 14.39
C VAL A 331 -6.88 -20.41 15.37
N PRO A 332 -6.81 -20.88 16.63
CA PRO A 332 -5.87 -20.34 17.59
C PRO A 332 -4.44 -20.75 17.24
N PHE A 333 -3.56 -19.76 17.16
CA PHE A 333 -2.12 -19.99 17.11
C PHE A 333 -1.52 -19.99 18.52
N PHE A 334 -2.00 -19.06 19.36
CA PHE A 334 -1.61 -18.92 20.76
C PHE A 334 -2.78 -18.35 21.57
N VAL A 335 -2.97 -18.81 22.80
CA VAL A 335 -3.98 -18.31 23.73
C VAL A 335 -3.39 -18.27 25.13
N SER A 336 -3.51 -17.13 25.81
CA SER A 336 -3.18 -16.95 27.22
C SER A 336 -4.45 -16.58 28.01
N PRO A 337 -4.81 -17.33 29.06
CA PRO A 337 -5.98 -17.01 29.88
C PRO A 337 -5.77 -15.79 30.77
N ASP A 338 -4.52 -15.33 30.93
CA ASP A 338 -4.15 -14.20 31.77
C ASP A 338 -3.16 -13.26 31.06
N ASP A 339 -2.83 -12.15 31.73
CA ASP A 339 -1.97 -11.07 31.22
C ASP A 339 -0.46 -11.37 31.41
N SER A 340 -0.08 -12.63 31.69
CA SER A 340 1.33 -12.99 31.97
C SER A 340 2.21 -12.97 30.71
N GLN A 341 1.62 -13.22 29.54
CA GLN A 341 2.33 -13.23 28.26
C GLN A 341 1.42 -12.93 27.08
N ARG A 342 2.01 -12.40 26.02
CA ARG A 342 1.37 -12.18 24.72
C ARG A 342 2.38 -12.33 23.59
N LEU A 343 1.87 -12.74 22.43
CA LEU A 343 2.62 -12.68 21.17
C LEU A 343 2.17 -11.42 20.44
N ALA A 344 3.11 -10.56 20.05
CA ALA A 344 2.83 -9.26 19.44
C ALA A 344 3.52 -9.12 18.08
N ARG A 345 3.07 -8.13 17.28
CA ARG A 345 3.65 -7.79 15.97
C ARG A 345 3.87 -9.01 15.06
N PRO A 346 2.81 -9.80 14.77
CA PRO A 346 2.94 -10.93 13.87
C PRO A 346 3.38 -10.46 12.48
N SER A 347 4.14 -11.30 11.76
CA SER A 347 4.54 -11.04 10.38
C SER A 347 4.83 -12.35 9.65
N PHE A 348 4.12 -12.60 8.55
CA PHE A 348 4.40 -13.77 7.71
C PHE A 348 5.73 -13.62 6.97
N SER A 349 6.44 -14.73 6.79
CA SER A 349 7.57 -14.79 5.87
C SER A 349 7.11 -14.47 4.43
N PRO A 350 8.03 -14.05 3.53
CA PRO A 350 7.65 -13.68 2.16
C PRO A 350 6.95 -14.80 1.37
N ASP A 351 7.21 -16.06 1.72
CA ASP A 351 6.57 -17.25 1.15
C ASP A 351 5.31 -17.70 1.93
N GLY A 352 4.99 -17.07 3.05
CA GLY A 352 3.82 -17.36 3.88
C GLY A 352 3.98 -18.55 4.85
N ALA A 353 5.03 -19.37 4.71
CA ALA A 353 5.16 -20.63 5.45
C ALA A 353 5.50 -20.46 6.94
N GLN A 354 6.12 -19.34 7.33
CA GLN A 354 6.50 -19.04 8.70
C GLN A 354 5.81 -17.77 9.19
N LEU A 355 5.56 -17.73 10.50
CA LEU A 355 5.05 -16.58 11.22
C LEU A 355 6.11 -16.12 12.23
N ALA A 356 6.56 -14.88 12.10
CA ALA A 356 7.39 -14.20 13.09
C ALA A 356 6.51 -13.46 14.10
N PHE A 357 6.94 -13.37 15.34
CA PHE A 357 6.26 -12.63 16.40
C PHE A 357 7.25 -12.25 17.52
N LEU A 358 6.90 -11.22 18.29
CA LEU A 358 7.60 -10.87 19.52
C LEU A 358 6.93 -11.56 20.71
N LEU A 359 7.70 -12.23 21.56
CA LEU A 359 7.21 -12.72 22.85
C LEU A 359 7.38 -11.63 23.90
N ILE A 360 6.27 -11.21 24.50
CA ILE A 360 6.25 -10.21 25.56
C ILE A 360 5.69 -10.88 26.82
N GLU A 361 6.47 -10.87 27.89
CA GLU A 361 6.10 -11.44 29.18
C GLU A 361 5.97 -10.35 30.24
N LYS A 362 5.12 -10.57 31.23
CA LYS A 362 4.93 -9.67 32.36
C LYS A 362 5.84 -10.08 33.52
N GLU A 363 6.72 -9.19 33.94
CA GLU A 363 7.57 -9.31 35.13
C GLU A 363 7.16 -8.26 36.16
N GLY A 364 6.40 -8.68 37.18
CA GLY A 364 5.78 -7.76 38.12
C GLY A 364 4.83 -6.79 37.39
N GLU A 365 5.10 -5.49 37.47
CA GLU A 365 4.30 -4.44 36.82
C GLU A 365 4.81 -4.05 35.42
N LYS A 366 5.87 -4.70 34.91
CA LYS A 366 6.49 -4.35 33.63
C LYS A 366 6.27 -5.44 32.59
N TYR A 367 6.14 -5.03 31.33
CA TYR A 367 6.25 -5.94 30.19
C TYR A 367 7.68 -5.96 29.68
N VAL A 368 8.21 -7.15 29.49
CA VAL A 368 9.55 -7.39 28.98
C VAL A 368 9.45 -8.14 27.67
N ASN A 369 10.07 -7.58 26.65
CA ASN A 369 10.23 -8.24 25.36
C ASN A 369 11.36 -9.26 25.46
N ARG A 370 11.03 -10.54 25.27
CA ARG A 370 11.97 -11.67 25.34
C ARG A 370 12.76 -11.85 24.06
N GLY A 371 12.22 -11.39 22.94
CA GLY A 371 12.89 -11.51 21.67
C GLY A 371 11.94 -11.77 20.50
N LEU A 372 12.57 -11.95 19.35
CA LEU A 372 11.95 -12.32 18.10
C LEU A 372 11.93 -13.84 17.95
N PHE A 373 10.75 -14.39 17.72
CA PHE A 373 10.53 -15.80 17.48
C PHE A 373 9.93 -16.01 16.10
N VAL A 374 10.11 -17.22 15.58
CA VAL A 374 9.46 -17.70 14.35
C VAL A 374 8.95 -19.11 14.55
N ALA A 375 7.88 -19.45 13.85
CA ALA A 375 7.25 -20.77 13.88
C ALA A 375 6.51 -21.04 12.56
N PRO A 376 6.19 -22.30 12.23
CA PRO A 376 5.30 -22.63 11.11
C PRO A 376 3.96 -21.89 11.21
N ALA A 377 3.49 -21.29 10.12
CA ALA A 377 2.29 -20.47 10.07
C ALA A 377 0.99 -21.30 9.94
N GLN A 378 0.78 -22.23 10.86
CA GLN A 378 -0.36 -23.15 10.86
C GLN A 378 -0.84 -23.42 12.28
N GLU A 379 -2.01 -24.05 12.41
CA GLU A 379 -2.51 -24.54 13.70
C GLU A 379 -1.48 -25.44 14.37
N GLY A 380 -1.23 -25.22 15.67
CA GLY A 380 -0.21 -25.93 16.44
C GLY A 380 1.24 -25.55 16.12
N GLY A 381 1.49 -24.66 15.14
CA GLY A 381 2.84 -24.26 14.73
C GLY A 381 3.68 -23.65 15.85
N ILE A 382 3.04 -23.01 16.84
CA ILE A 382 3.70 -22.45 18.03
C ILE A 382 4.58 -23.46 18.78
N GLN A 383 4.26 -24.76 18.74
CA GLN A 383 5.05 -25.80 19.42
C GLN A 383 6.45 -25.98 18.83
N ALA A 384 6.65 -25.54 17.59
CA ALA A 384 7.93 -25.53 16.90
C ALA A 384 8.55 -24.12 16.86
N ALA A 385 8.13 -23.22 17.76
CA ALA A 385 8.69 -21.88 17.84
C ALA A 385 10.18 -21.91 18.21
N ARG A 386 10.94 -21.07 17.53
CA ARG A 386 12.40 -20.92 17.72
C ARG A 386 12.76 -19.45 17.90
N LEU A 387 13.66 -19.20 18.84
CA LEU A 387 14.24 -17.89 19.07
C LEU A 387 15.17 -17.52 17.93
N VAL A 388 15.00 -16.32 17.38
CA VAL A 388 15.88 -15.74 16.33
C VAL A 388 16.81 -14.71 16.94
N ALA A 389 16.29 -13.84 17.80
CA ALA A 389 17.09 -12.81 18.47
C ALA A 389 16.53 -12.55 19.87
N GLU A 390 17.41 -12.64 20.88
CA GLU A 390 17.06 -12.40 22.28
C GLU A 390 16.99 -10.91 22.63
N GLY A 391 16.12 -10.58 23.58
CA GLY A 391 16.04 -9.29 24.24
C GLY A 391 15.08 -8.30 23.57
N ASN A 392 15.31 -7.02 23.80
CA ASN A 392 14.39 -5.96 23.38
C ASN A 392 14.49 -5.67 21.86
N VAL A 393 13.84 -6.52 21.06
CA VAL A 393 13.71 -6.39 19.60
C VAL A 393 12.49 -5.55 19.25
N GLN A 394 12.68 -4.48 18.49
CA GLN A 394 11.62 -3.59 18.02
C GLN A 394 11.52 -3.62 16.50
N ASP A 395 10.33 -3.37 15.97
CA ASP A 395 10.03 -3.28 14.53
C ASP A 395 10.70 -4.36 13.65
N PRO A 396 10.53 -5.67 13.96
CA PRO A 396 11.13 -6.71 13.14
C PRO A 396 10.50 -6.72 11.74
N SER A 397 11.33 -6.85 10.71
CA SER A 397 10.90 -7.01 9.32
C SER A 397 11.68 -8.12 8.63
N TRP A 398 10.96 -8.96 7.90
CA TRP A 398 11.58 -10.02 7.11
C TRP A 398 12.45 -9.43 6.00
N LEU A 399 13.56 -10.09 5.72
CA LEU A 399 14.27 -9.89 4.46
C LEU A 399 13.40 -10.43 3.30
N PRO A 400 13.37 -9.77 2.13
CA PRO A 400 12.51 -10.17 1.01
C PRO A 400 12.77 -11.57 0.44
N ASP A 401 13.95 -12.13 0.72
CA ASP A 401 14.34 -13.49 0.35
C ASP A 401 14.00 -14.53 1.44
N GLY A 402 13.44 -14.12 2.58
CA GLY A 402 13.12 -14.99 3.71
C GLY A 402 14.32 -15.45 4.52
N SER A 403 15.54 -14.99 4.19
CA SER A 403 16.78 -15.48 4.79
C SER A 403 17.02 -14.98 6.22
N GLY A 404 16.27 -13.98 6.68
CA GLY A 404 16.46 -13.38 7.99
C GLY A 404 15.60 -12.15 8.22
N PHE A 405 16.07 -11.29 9.12
CA PHE A 405 15.35 -10.10 9.58
C PHE A 405 16.23 -8.86 9.65
N LEU A 406 15.60 -7.71 9.48
CA LEU A 406 16.03 -6.46 10.11
C LEU A 406 15.20 -6.21 11.36
N PHE A 407 15.78 -5.54 12.35
CA PHE A 407 15.05 -5.09 13.54
C PHE A 407 15.79 -3.93 14.21
N VAL A 408 15.12 -3.24 15.12
CA VAL A 408 15.69 -2.20 15.95
C VAL A 408 16.00 -2.73 17.34
N ARG A 409 17.16 -2.37 17.89
CA ARG A 409 17.51 -2.62 19.28
C ARG A 409 18.40 -1.49 19.77
N GLU A 410 18.07 -0.93 20.93
CA GLU A 410 18.81 0.21 21.51
C GLU A 410 18.90 1.42 20.55
N GLY A 411 17.87 1.60 19.70
CA GLY A 411 17.83 2.66 18.71
C GLY A 411 18.56 2.35 17.40
N ASP A 412 19.33 1.26 17.29
CA ASP A 412 20.05 0.92 16.05
C ASP A 412 19.37 -0.19 15.26
N ILE A 413 19.60 -0.20 13.95
CA ILE A 413 19.18 -1.28 13.06
C ILE A 413 20.19 -2.42 13.14
N TYR A 414 19.68 -3.63 13.34
CA TYR A 414 20.40 -4.89 13.30
C TYR A 414 19.85 -5.77 12.19
N GLN A 415 20.70 -6.67 11.69
CA GLN A 415 20.34 -7.76 10.82
C GLN A 415 20.69 -9.09 11.49
N VAL A 416 19.86 -10.11 11.31
CA VAL A 416 20.12 -11.48 11.78
C VAL A 416 19.59 -12.48 10.76
N ASN A 417 20.26 -13.63 10.62
CA ASN A 417 19.76 -14.72 9.79
C ASN A 417 18.55 -15.35 10.45
N VAL A 418 17.70 -16.00 9.65
CA VAL A 418 16.47 -16.58 10.16
C VAL A 418 16.77 -17.63 11.21
N ASP A 419 17.86 -18.39 11.09
CA ASP A 419 18.36 -19.40 12.04
C ASP A 419 18.96 -18.82 13.34
N GLY A 420 18.97 -17.49 13.50
CA GLY A 420 19.51 -16.77 14.65
C GLY A 420 21.01 -16.47 14.57
N THR A 421 21.70 -16.94 13.52
CA THR A 421 23.12 -16.66 13.31
C THR A 421 23.34 -15.31 12.63
N GLY A 422 24.61 -14.87 12.50
CA GLY A 422 24.94 -13.71 11.66
C GLY A 422 24.45 -12.35 12.20
N LEU A 423 24.13 -12.27 13.49
CA LEU A 423 23.69 -11.04 14.13
C LEU A 423 24.73 -9.92 13.94
N LYS A 424 24.33 -8.84 13.26
CA LYS A 424 25.20 -7.71 12.93
C LYS A 424 24.46 -6.39 13.10
N ARG A 425 25.13 -5.42 13.73
CA ARG A 425 24.70 -4.02 13.79
C ARG A 425 24.95 -3.31 12.45
N ILE A 426 23.92 -2.70 11.87
CA ILE A 426 23.96 -1.99 10.58
C ILE A 426 24.27 -0.51 10.78
N THR A 427 23.55 0.17 11.67
CA THR A 427 23.74 1.61 11.97
C THR A 427 24.60 1.80 13.22
N LYS A 428 25.40 2.87 13.27
CA LYS A 428 26.32 3.15 14.40
C LYS A 428 26.41 4.62 14.79
N ASP A 429 25.62 5.47 14.14
CA ASP A 429 25.67 6.93 14.23
C ASP A 429 24.76 7.51 15.31
N GLY A 430 24.14 6.66 16.14
CA GLY A 430 23.48 7.07 17.39
C GLY A 430 22.13 7.75 17.23
N GLY A 431 21.54 7.77 16.03
CA GLY A 431 20.15 8.19 15.86
C GLY A 431 19.21 7.03 16.18
N PRO A 432 18.15 7.23 16.97
CA PRO A 432 17.09 6.23 17.09
C PRO A 432 16.45 5.98 15.73
N TYR A 433 16.43 4.73 15.30
CA TYR A 433 15.78 4.27 14.09
C TYR A 433 14.48 3.54 14.40
N SER A 434 13.56 3.52 13.45
CA SER A 434 12.33 2.73 13.49
C SER A 434 11.94 2.25 12.08
N SER A 435 11.07 1.23 12.03
CA SER A 435 10.52 0.66 10.79
C SER A 435 11.54 0.29 9.69
N PRO A 436 12.63 -0.45 9.99
CA PRO A 436 13.60 -0.85 8.98
C PRO A 436 12.98 -1.83 7.97
N GLN A 437 13.24 -1.66 6.68
CA GLN A 437 12.76 -2.54 5.61
C GLN A 437 13.79 -2.65 4.48
N ARG A 438 14.17 -3.86 4.08
CA ARG A 438 15.06 -4.05 2.93
C ARG A 438 14.27 -4.00 1.62
N SER A 439 14.84 -3.36 0.61
CA SER A 439 14.23 -3.32 -0.72
C SER A 439 13.95 -4.74 -1.24
N PRO A 440 12.75 -5.03 -1.76
CA PRO A 440 12.43 -6.30 -2.40
C PRO A 440 13.11 -6.49 -3.76
N LYS A 441 13.84 -5.47 -4.26
CA LYS A 441 14.60 -5.56 -5.50
C LYS A 441 15.84 -6.45 -5.32
N ARG A 442 16.05 -7.35 -6.28
CA ARG A 442 17.18 -8.29 -6.32
C ARG A 442 18.32 -7.79 -7.18
#